data_AF-A0A521V3H0-F1
#
_entry.id   AF-A0A521V3H0-F1
#
_cell.length_a   1.000
_cell.length_b   1.000
_cell.length_c   1.000
_cell.angle_alpha   90.00
_cell.angle_beta   90.00
_cell.angle_gamma   90.00
#
_symmetry.space_group_name_H-M   'P 1'
#
loop_
_entity.id
_entity.type
_entity.pdbx_description
1 polymer ?
#
loop_
_entity_poly.entity_id
_entity_poly.type
_entity_poly.pdbx_seq_one_letter_code
_entity_poly.pdbx_strand_id
1 'polypeptide(L)'
;MLVRPLSIALLAAVVLAAAGCNREQKLAEQEAARAVAAEDAAKQAERAFDAALAEGNYQLARAQGDVLLAQYPATEAAARVEPQLADVAAKAEAMREERRLAGLWLYQGQAAGKGEQRTALIQAKDPIEIGGTRTPVKLVFRDHPSWGRSSYLVMEAGDFDCHGSCKVGVSVDGAAPKRMAAYRPDTDEAIAMFINDDRALWKLAQDAKTLEIEFPVNAGGTRKALFEVAALDPARMPW
;
A
#
# COMPACT_ATOMS: atom_id res chain seq x y z
N MET A 1 82.95 49.64 5.42
CA MET A 1 81.86 49.65 6.41
C MET A 1 80.71 48.82 5.84
N LEU A 2 80.52 47.60 6.37
CA LEU A 2 79.48 46.64 5.97
C LEU A 2 78.15 47.03 6.64
N VAL A 3 77.09 47.25 5.86
CA VAL A 3 75.71 47.35 6.36
C VAL A 3 74.97 46.05 6.01
N ARG A 4 74.41 45.40 7.03
CA ARG A 4 73.93 44.00 7.08
C ARG A 4 72.63 43.80 6.26
N PRO A 5 72.46 42.67 5.54
CA PRO A 5 71.23 42.33 4.80
C PRO A 5 70.13 41.69 5.69
N LEU A 6 70.30 41.69 7.01
CA LEU A 6 69.47 40.91 7.95
C LEU A 6 68.06 41.50 8.18
N SER A 7 67.80 42.75 7.77
CA SER A 7 66.53 43.44 8.06
C SER A 7 65.42 43.17 7.05
N ILE A 8 65.73 42.63 5.85
CA ILE A 8 64.74 42.42 4.79
C ILE A 8 64.05 41.05 4.91
N ALA A 9 64.75 40.04 5.43
CA ALA A 9 64.19 38.70 5.62
C ALA A 9 63.14 38.63 6.74
N LEU A 10 63.22 39.50 7.75
CA LEU A 10 62.30 39.51 8.88
C LEU A 10 60.96 40.20 8.55
N LEU A 11 60.96 41.19 7.64
CA LEU A 11 59.72 41.85 7.19
C LEU A 11 58.88 40.96 6.25
N ALA A 12 59.52 40.13 5.41
CA ALA A 12 58.80 39.24 4.50
C ALA A 12 58.06 38.11 5.24
N ALA A 13 58.61 37.60 6.36
CA ALA A 13 57.99 36.53 7.15
C ALA A 13 56.72 37.00 7.91
N VAL A 14 56.67 38.28 8.32
CA VAL A 14 55.51 38.86 9.06
C VAL A 14 54.32 39.13 8.13
N VAL A 15 54.56 39.48 6.86
CA VAL A 15 53.48 39.74 5.88
C VAL A 15 52.80 38.43 5.43
N LEU A 16 53.54 37.32 5.30
CA LEU A 16 52.93 36.02 4.99
C LEU A 16 52.11 35.45 6.17
N ALA A 17 52.51 35.70 7.42
CA ALA A 17 51.73 35.30 8.60
C ALA A 17 50.41 36.09 8.74
N ALA A 18 50.41 37.39 8.42
CA ALA A 18 49.22 38.24 8.46
C ALA A 18 48.22 37.92 7.32
N ALA A 19 48.69 37.50 6.14
CA ALA A 19 47.83 37.09 5.03
C ALA A 19 47.13 35.73 5.27
N GLY A 20 47.75 34.83 6.04
CA GLY A 20 47.16 33.54 6.45
C GLY A 20 45.98 33.70 7.41
N CYS A 21 46.13 34.53 8.45
CA CYS A 21 45.06 34.78 9.43
C CYS A 21 43.79 35.37 8.82
N ASN A 22 43.93 36.27 7.84
CA ASN A 22 42.79 36.94 7.19
C ASN A 22 42.03 36.00 6.23
N ARG A 23 42.69 34.93 5.74
CA ARG A 23 42.06 33.91 4.89
C ARG A 23 41.27 32.91 5.74
N GLU A 24 41.83 32.45 6.85
CA GLU A 24 41.15 31.53 7.77
C GLU A 24 39.92 32.17 8.41
N GLN A 25 40.00 33.44 8.85
CA GLN A 25 38.85 34.17 9.36
C GLN A 25 37.73 34.33 8.31
N LYS A 26 38.08 34.69 7.07
CA LYS A 26 37.09 34.78 5.99
C LYS A 26 36.44 33.45 5.64
N LEU A 27 37.20 32.36 5.70
CA LEU A 27 36.65 31.01 5.49
C LEU A 27 35.68 30.64 6.62
N ALA A 28 36.04 30.90 7.87
CA ALA A 28 35.17 30.67 9.03
C ALA A 28 33.88 31.50 8.98
N GLU A 29 33.96 32.78 8.59
CA GLU A 29 32.79 33.64 8.39
C GLU A 29 31.88 33.13 7.26
N GLN A 30 32.46 32.67 6.15
CA GLN A 30 31.69 32.09 5.04
C GLN A 30 31.03 30.77 5.41
N GLU A 31 31.71 29.90 6.16
CA GLU A 31 31.16 28.65 6.66
C GLU A 31 30.02 28.92 7.65
N ALA A 32 30.18 29.87 8.57
CA ALA A 32 29.12 30.29 9.49
C ALA A 32 27.90 30.84 8.74
N ALA A 33 28.12 31.70 7.74
CA ALA A 33 27.02 32.24 6.92
C ALA A 33 26.29 31.14 6.13
N ARG A 34 27.02 30.14 5.61
CA ARG A 34 26.43 28.97 4.94
C ARG A 34 25.64 28.10 5.91
N ALA A 35 26.13 27.89 7.13
CA ALA A 35 25.44 27.13 8.15
C ALA A 35 24.11 27.80 8.55
N VAL A 36 24.10 29.13 8.72
CA VAL A 36 22.86 29.89 8.99
C VAL A 36 21.87 29.76 7.82
N ALA A 37 22.34 29.94 6.58
CA ALA A 37 21.48 29.79 5.40
C ALA A 37 20.92 28.37 5.24
N ALA A 38 21.73 27.34 5.53
CA ALA A 38 21.30 25.95 5.53
C ALA A 38 20.24 25.70 6.61
N GLU A 39 20.42 26.24 7.82
CA GLU A 39 19.45 26.13 8.91
C GLU A 39 18.12 26.81 8.56
N ASP A 40 18.15 28.01 7.96
CA ASP A 40 16.93 28.71 7.56
C ASP A 40 16.18 27.98 6.43
N ALA A 41 16.90 27.41 5.46
CA ALA A 41 16.30 26.56 4.43
C ALA A 41 15.73 25.26 5.02
N ALA A 42 16.45 24.63 5.95
CA ALA A 42 16.00 23.42 6.65
C ALA A 42 14.74 23.67 7.47
N LYS A 43 14.60 24.82 8.13
CA LYS A 43 13.36 25.24 8.82
C LYS A 43 12.16 25.37 7.87
N GLN A 44 12.38 25.79 6.63
CA GLN A 44 11.29 25.83 5.63
C GLN A 44 10.87 24.41 5.23
N ALA A 45 11.83 23.51 5.04
CA ALA A 45 11.55 22.09 4.76
C ALA A 45 10.85 21.39 5.95
N GLU A 46 11.26 21.68 7.19
CA GLU A 46 10.58 21.20 8.41
C GLU A 46 9.13 21.69 8.46
N ARG A 47 8.85 22.97 8.16
CA ARG A 47 7.47 23.48 8.09
C ARG A 47 6.62 22.76 7.04
N ALA A 48 7.22 22.38 5.91
CA ALA A 48 6.53 21.62 4.88
C ALA A 48 6.22 20.17 5.32
N PHE A 49 7.15 19.55 6.04
CA PHE A 49 6.94 18.27 6.71
C PHE A 49 5.79 18.35 7.72
N ASP A 50 5.81 19.34 8.62
CA ASP A 50 4.79 19.55 9.64
C ASP A 50 3.41 19.84 9.05
N ALA A 51 3.35 20.66 8.00
CA ALA A 51 2.10 20.94 7.28
C ALA A 51 1.50 19.67 6.69
N ALA A 52 2.32 18.81 6.06
CA ALA A 52 1.85 17.54 5.53
C ALA A 52 1.37 16.58 6.63
N LEU A 53 2.01 16.58 7.81
CA LEU A 53 1.51 15.82 8.96
C LEU A 53 0.18 16.33 9.48
N ALA A 54 0.02 17.65 9.59
CA ALA A 54 -1.21 18.28 10.04
C ALA A 54 -2.39 17.96 9.11
N GLU A 55 -2.14 17.81 7.81
CA GLU A 55 -3.11 17.38 6.79
C GLU A 55 -3.33 15.85 6.77
N GLY A 56 -2.57 15.08 7.56
CA GLY A 56 -2.60 13.61 7.51
C GLY A 56 -2.01 13.01 6.23
N ASN A 57 -1.27 13.81 5.45
CA ASN A 57 -0.61 13.37 4.22
C ASN A 57 0.76 12.76 4.53
N TYR A 58 0.75 11.58 5.17
CA TYR A 58 1.98 10.91 5.60
C TYR A 58 2.93 10.56 4.45
N GLN A 59 2.41 10.39 3.23
CA GLN A 59 3.24 10.15 2.04
C GLN A 59 4.07 11.38 1.68
N LEU A 60 3.42 12.55 1.65
CA LEU A 60 4.11 13.82 1.42
C LEU A 60 5.04 14.14 2.59
N ALA A 61 4.59 13.98 3.83
CA ALA A 61 5.42 14.22 5.01
C ALA A 61 6.69 13.37 4.96
N ARG A 62 6.59 12.06 4.70
CA ARG A 62 7.77 11.21 4.51
C ARG A 62 8.72 11.78 3.45
N ALA A 63 8.21 12.12 2.28
CA ALA A 63 9.03 12.64 1.19
C ALA A 63 9.74 13.96 1.57
N GLN A 64 9.05 14.87 2.27
CA GLN A 64 9.63 16.14 2.74
C GLN A 64 10.72 15.91 3.79
N GLY A 65 10.49 15.00 4.74
CA GLY A 65 11.49 14.70 5.77
C GLY A 65 12.70 13.95 5.20
N ASP A 66 12.51 13.00 4.27
CA ASP A 66 13.60 12.33 3.54
C ASP A 66 14.46 13.37 2.79
N VAL A 67 13.83 14.35 2.15
CA VAL A 67 14.53 15.46 1.46
C VAL A 67 15.28 16.35 2.45
N LEU A 68 14.68 16.70 3.59
CA LEU A 68 15.32 17.50 4.65
C LEU A 68 16.60 16.82 5.16
N LEU A 69 16.54 15.53 5.49
CA LEU A 69 17.71 14.79 5.97
C LEU A 69 18.78 14.64 4.89
N ALA A 70 18.39 14.48 3.62
CA ALA A 70 19.33 14.36 2.51
C ALA A 70 20.06 15.68 2.20
N GLN A 71 19.34 16.81 2.20
CA GLN A 71 19.89 18.11 1.83
C GLN A 71 20.55 18.85 2.99
N TYR A 72 20.05 18.66 4.21
CA TYR A 72 20.47 19.43 5.39
C TYR A 72 20.76 18.54 6.63
N PRO A 73 21.57 17.47 6.51
CA PRO A 73 21.72 16.45 7.56
C PRO A 73 22.26 16.97 8.90
N ALA A 74 23.00 18.08 8.89
CA ALA A 74 23.66 18.63 10.09
C ALA A 74 22.88 19.78 10.77
N THR A 75 21.63 20.03 10.35
CA THR A 75 20.79 21.12 10.89
C THR A 75 19.98 20.68 12.10
N GLU A 76 19.57 21.63 12.95
CA GLU A 76 18.71 21.31 14.09
C GLU A 76 17.32 20.85 13.62
N ALA A 77 16.83 21.41 12.52
CA ALA A 77 15.59 20.98 11.87
C ALA A 77 15.64 19.49 11.46
N ALA A 78 16.73 19.05 10.83
CA ALA A 78 16.92 17.63 10.51
C ALA A 78 16.91 16.74 11.77
N ALA A 79 17.60 17.16 12.83
CA ALA A 79 17.63 16.43 14.10
C ALA A 79 16.26 16.29 14.79
N ARG A 80 15.34 17.25 14.58
CA ARG A 80 13.95 17.19 15.09
C ARG A 80 13.05 16.27 14.27
N VAL A 81 13.25 16.21 12.95
CA VAL A 81 12.40 15.43 12.04
C VAL A 81 12.82 13.96 11.96
N GLU A 82 14.13 13.68 12.02
CA GLU A 82 14.68 12.31 11.92
C GLU A 82 13.97 11.27 12.79
N PRO A 83 13.76 11.47 14.11
CA PRO A 83 13.13 10.46 14.95
C PRO A 83 11.65 10.19 14.60
N GLN A 84 11.00 11.09 13.87
CA GLN A 84 9.59 10.96 13.49
C GLN A 84 9.41 10.14 12.20
N LEU A 85 10.43 10.08 11.33
CA LEU A 85 10.31 9.52 9.99
C LEU A 85 9.91 8.04 9.97
N ALA A 86 10.32 7.25 10.95
CA ALA A 86 9.96 5.83 11.01
C ALA A 86 8.44 5.64 11.17
N ASP A 87 7.80 6.37 12.07
CA ASP A 87 6.35 6.32 12.28
C ASP A 87 5.59 6.89 11.06
N VAL A 88 6.07 8.02 10.54
CA VAL A 88 5.48 8.63 9.33
C VAL A 88 5.57 7.68 8.13
N ALA A 89 6.69 6.99 7.96
CA ALA A 89 6.86 6.00 6.90
C ALA A 89 5.95 4.78 7.09
N ALA A 90 5.77 4.30 8.32
CA ALA A 90 4.86 3.21 8.62
C ALA A 90 3.40 3.58 8.32
N LYS A 91 2.96 4.78 8.72
CA LYS A 91 1.61 5.29 8.40
C LYS A 91 1.42 5.51 6.91
N ALA A 92 2.42 6.04 6.22
CA ALA A 92 2.38 6.21 4.77
C ALA A 92 2.25 4.87 4.03
N GLU A 93 2.92 3.82 4.51
CA GLU A 93 2.79 2.46 3.97
C GLU A 93 1.43 1.86 4.28
N ALA A 94 0.94 1.96 5.51
CA ALA A 94 -0.39 1.48 5.88
C ALA A 94 -1.49 2.10 5.00
N MET A 95 -1.43 3.42 4.75
CA MET A 95 -2.38 4.09 3.86
C MET A 95 -2.24 3.70 2.39
N ARG A 96 -1.03 3.34 1.92
CA ARG A 96 -0.84 2.79 0.57
C ARG A 96 -1.52 1.44 0.47
N GLU A 97 -1.26 0.59 1.46
CA GLU A 97 -1.76 -0.78 1.48
C GLU A 97 -3.29 -0.79 1.60
N GLU A 98 -3.87 0.04 2.46
CA GLU A 98 -5.32 0.22 2.57
C GLU A 98 -5.94 0.62 1.21
N ARG A 99 -5.34 1.61 0.52
CA ARG A 99 -5.79 2.03 -0.81
C ARG A 99 -5.64 0.93 -1.85
N ARG A 100 -4.54 0.16 -1.81
CA ARG A 100 -4.31 -0.98 -2.71
C ARG A 100 -5.41 -2.02 -2.53
N LEU A 101 -5.69 -2.42 -1.28
CA LEU A 101 -6.70 -3.42 -0.92
C LEU A 101 -8.11 -2.94 -1.28
N ALA A 102 -8.46 -1.69 -0.96
CA ALA A 102 -9.74 -1.10 -1.35
C ALA A 102 -9.91 -1.08 -2.88
N GLY A 103 -8.82 -0.86 -3.62
CA GLY A 103 -8.78 -0.88 -5.09
C GLY A 103 -8.96 -2.26 -5.72
N LEU A 104 -8.88 -3.36 -4.95
CA LEU A 104 -9.18 -4.71 -5.43
C LEU A 104 -10.68 -4.97 -5.56
N TRP A 105 -11.50 -4.20 -4.84
CA TRP A 105 -12.95 -4.36 -4.82
C TRP A 105 -13.63 -3.53 -5.90
N LEU A 106 -14.42 -4.22 -6.73
CA LEU A 106 -15.32 -3.61 -7.70
C LEU A 106 -16.75 -3.65 -7.17
N TYR A 107 -17.36 -2.48 -7.00
CA TYR A 107 -18.76 -2.35 -6.62
C TYR A 107 -19.59 -1.85 -7.80
N GLN A 108 -20.72 -2.50 -8.06
CA GLN A 108 -21.64 -2.17 -9.14
C GLN A 108 -23.07 -2.11 -8.62
N GLY A 109 -23.81 -1.08 -9.06
CA GLY A 109 -25.26 -0.98 -8.90
C GLY A 109 -25.91 -0.96 -10.28
N GLN A 110 -26.96 -1.73 -10.50
CA GLN A 110 -27.69 -1.78 -11.77
C GLN A 110 -29.20 -1.90 -11.50
N ALA A 111 -30.02 -1.24 -12.32
CA ALA A 111 -31.47 -1.38 -12.22
C ALA A 111 -31.88 -2.84 -12.52
N ALA A 112 -32.70 -3.42 -11.65
CA ALA A 112 -33.17 -4.80 -11.76
C ALA A 112 -34.67 -4.87 -11.41
N GLY A 113 -35.52 -4.82 -12.43
CA GLY A 113 -36.98 -4.79 -12.26
C GLY A 113 -37.43 -3.54 -11.49
N LYS A 114 -38.01 -3.73 -10.29
CA LYS A 114 -38.48 -2.64 -9.41
C LYS A 114 -37.44 -2.18 -8.39
N GLY A 115 -36.24 -2.76 -8.38
CA GLY A 115 -35.18 -2.44 -7.43
C GLY A 115 -33.83 -2.25 -8.09
N GLU A 116 -32.79 -2.22 -7.26
CA GLU A 116 -31.39 -2.14 -7.67
C GLU A 116 -30.70 -3.46 -7.29
N GLN A 117 -30.00 -4.08 -8.24
CA GLN A 117 -29.04 -5.12 -7.93
C GLN A 117 -27.72 -4.47 -7.51
N ARG A 118 -27.17 -4.90 -6.37
CA ARG A 118 -25.85 -4.49 -5.90
C ARG A 118 -24.89 -5.66 -5.95
N THR A 119 -23.67 -5.38 -6.38
CA THR A 119 -22.61 -6.38 -6.49
C THR A 119 -21.32 -5.85 -5.87
N ALA A 120 -20.65 -6.66 -5.05
CA ALA A 120 -19.25 -6.50 -4.71
C ALA A 120 -18.47 -7.69 -5.30
N LEU A 121 -17.39 -7.38 -6.02
CA LEU A 121 -16.59 -8.37 -6.73
C LEU A 121 -15.12 -8.17 -6.37
N ILE A 122 -14.42 -9.27 -6.15
CA ILE A 122 -12.97 -9.31 -6.00
C ILE A 122 -12.39 -10.45 -6.82
N GLN A 123 -11.24 -10.21 -7.45
CA GLN A 123 -10.49 -11.22 -8.19
C GLN A 123 -9.46 -11.89 -7.28
N ALA A 124 -9.21 -13.18 -7.48
CA ALA A 124 -8.15 -13.90 -6.80
C ALA A 124 -6.78 -13.28 -7.11
N LYS A 125 -5.88 -13.29 -6.13
CA LYS A 125 -4.52 -12.75 -6.21
C LYS A 125 -3.75 -13.31 -7.40
N ASP A 126 -3.84 -14.62 -7.59
CA ASP A 126 -3.21 -15.34 -8.68
C ASP A 126 -4.27 -16.12 -9.47
N PRO A 127 -4.17 -16.19 -10.81
CA PRO A 127 -5.01 -17.08 -11.59
C PRO A 127 -4.62 -18.54 -11.32
N ILE A 128 -5.60 -19.44 -11.44
CA ILE A 128 -5.39 -20.87 -11.23
C ILE A 128 -5.12 -21.59 -12.54
N GLU A 129 -4.47 -22.75 -12.47
CA GLU A 129 -4.15 -23.56 -13.64
C GLU A 129 -5.19 -24.68 -13.82
N ILE A 130 -5.93 -24.67 -14.94
CA ILE A 130 -6.88 -25.72 -15.30
C ILE A 130 -6.54 -26.21 -16.71
N GLY A 131 -6.20 -27.49 -16.85
CA GLY A 131 -5.97 -28.13 -18.15
C GLY A 131 -4.89 -27.45 -19.02
N GLY A 132 -3.87 -26.83 -18.41
CA GLY A 132 -2.82 -26.10 -19.14
C GLY A 132 -3.18 -24.64 -19.46
N THR A 133 -4.29 -24.13 -18.92
CA THR A 133 -4.72 -22.73 -19.07
C THR A 133 -4.76 -22.02 -17.71
N ARG A 134 -4.19 -20.81 -17.66
CA ARG A 134 -4.32 -19.89 -16.52
C ARG A 134 -5.66 -19.15 -16.60
N THR A 135 -6.53 -19.39 -15.64
CA THR A 135 -7.87 -18.79 -15.58
C THR A 135 -8.04 -17.95 -14.32
N PRO A 136 -8.47 -16.69 -14.41
CA PRO A 136 -8.77 -15.89 -13.24
C PRO A 136 -10.06 -16.40 -12.57
N VAL A 137 -10.09 -16.32 -11.24
CA VAL A 137 -11.27 -16.66 -10.43
C VAL A 137 -11.76 -15.39 -9.77
N LYS A 138 -13.06 -15.14 -9.84
CA LYS A 138 -13.72 -13.99 -9.19
C LYS A 138 -14.63 -14.49 -8.10
N LEU A 139 -14.56 -13.87 -6.92
CA LEU A 139 -15.56 -14.02 -5.86
C LEU A 139 -16.55 -12.87 -5.99
N VAL A 140 -17.83 -13.22 -6.05
CA VAL A 140 -18.92 -12.26 -6.26
C VAL A 140 -19.93 -12.39 -5.13
N PHE A 141 -20.22 -11.26 -4.52
CA PHE A 141 -21.33 -11.06 -3.61
C PHE A 141 -22.38 -10.24 -4.36
N ARG A 142 -23.62 -10.73 -4.41
CA ARG A 142 -24.72 -10.05 -5.11
C ARG A 142 -25.96 -10.00 -4.23
N ASP A 143 -26.58 -8.83 -4.17
CA ASP A 143 -27.92 -8.61 -3.65
C ASP A 143 -28.85 -8.26 -4.82
N HIS A 144 -29.78 -9.16 -5.17
CA HIS A 144 -30.73 -8.97 -6.26
C HIS A 144 -32.16 -8.84 -5.70
N PRO A 145 -32.94 -7.82 -6.09
CA PRO A 145 -34.23 -7.52 -5.48
C PRO A 145 -35.26 -8.67 -5.58
N SER A 146 -35.25 -9.44 -6.67
CA SER A 146 -36.14 -10.60 -6.85
C SER A 146 -35.55 -11.96 -6.46
N TRP A 147 -34.23 -12.13 -6.46
CA TRP A 147 -33.58 -13.43 -6.26
C TRP A 147 -32.93 -13.56 -4.88
N GLY A 148 -32.88 -12.45 -4.14
CA GLY A 148 -32.21 -12.37 -2.85
C GLY A 148 -30.70 -12.25 -2.99
N ARG A 149 -30.03 -12.55 -1.88
CA ARG A 149 -28.57 -12.49 -1.77
C ARG A 149 -27.94 -13.80 -2.19
N SER A 150 -26.71 -13.69 -2.69
CA SER A 150 -25.95 -14.84 -3.17
C SER A 150 -24.46 -14.54 -3.15
N SER A 151 -23.67 -15.55 -2.83
CA SER A 151 -22.22 -15.53 -2.98
C SER A 151 -21.79 -16.66 -3.92
N TYR A 152 -20.93 -16.37 -4.88
CA TYR A 152 -20.51 -17.36 -5.86
C TYR A 152 -19.12 -17.06 -6.44
N LEU A 153 -18.48 -18.12 -6.94
CA LEU A 153 -17.26 -18.05 -7.72
C LEU A 153 -17.59 -18.06 -9.21
N VAL A 154 -16.81 -17.31 -9.99
CA VAL A 154 -16.84 -17.33 -11.46
C VAL A 154 -15.44 -17.61 -11.98
N MET A 155 -15.35 -18.47 -13.00
CA MET A 155 -14.13 -18.68 -13.78
C MET A 155 -14.37 -18.26 -15.23
N GLU A 156 -13.36 -17.68 -15.88
CA GLU A 156 -13.45 -17.29 -17.29
C GLU A 156 -13.26 -18.47 -18.24
N ALA A 157 -12.54 -19.49 -17.80
CA ALA A 157 -12.31 -20.73 -18.52
C ALA A 157 -12.24 -21.93 -17.55
N GLY A 158 -12.61 -23.11 -18.05
CA GLY A 158 -12.79 -24.32 -17.25
C GLY A 158 -14.20 -24.43 -16.68
N ASP A 159 -14.43 -25.41 -15.81
CA ASP A 159 -15.74 -25.59 -15.16
C ASP A 159 -15.59 -26.24 -13.78
N PHE A 160 -16.57 -25.99 -12.92
CA PHE A 160 -16.62 -26.51 -11.55
C PHE A 160 -17.23 -27.91 -11.54
N ASP A 161 -16.55 -28.86 -10.90
CA ASP A 161 -17.11 -30.20 -10.65
C ASP A 161 -17.99 -30.17 -9.39
N CYS A 162 -19.10 -29.45 -9.49
CA CYS A 162 -20.01 -29.18 -8.37
C CYS A 162 -21.48 -29.19 -8.82
N HIS A 163 -21.83 -29.95 -9.86
CA HIS A 163 -23.21 -30.03 -10.35
C HIS A 163 -24.15 -30.57 -9.26
N GLY A 164 -25.24 -29.83 -8.98
CA GLY A 164 -26.22 -30.19 -7.95
C GLY A 164 -25.78 -29.85 -6.52
N SER A 165 -24.68 -30.43 -6.03
CA SER A 165 -24.09 -30.03 -4.74
C SER A 165 -22.66 -30.55 -4.56
N CYS A 166 -21.82 -29.81 -3.84
CA CYS A 166 -20.52 -30.25 -3.36
C CYS A 166 -20.15 -29.55 -2.04
N LYS A 167 -18.90 -29.76 -1.59
CA LYS A 167 -18.30 -29.01 -0.47
C LYS A 167 -17.07 -28.27 -0.94
N VAL A 168 -16.97 -27.00 -0.57
CA VAL A 168 -15.77 -26.18 -0.72
C VAL A 168 -15.06 -26.04 0.63
N GLY A 169 -13.74 -25.92 0.62
CA GLY A 169 -12.96 -25.54 1.79
C GLY A 169 -12.77 -24.02 1.82
N VAL A 170 -13.10 -23.36 2.92
CA VAL A 170 -12.88 -21.92 3.09
C VAL A 170 -11.92 -21.71 4.25
N SER A 171 -10.74 -21.19 3.96
CA SER A 171 -9.70 -20.85 4.94
C SER A 171 -9.65 -19.34 5.11
N VAL A 172 -9.57 -18.88 6.35
CA VAL A 172 -9.52 -17.46 6.73
C VAL A 172 -8.14 -17.16 7.28
N ASP A 173 -7.43 -16.20 6.71
CA ASP A 173 -6.11 -15.76 7.21
C ASP A 173 -5.10 -16.90 7.40
N GLY A 174 -5.16 -17.92 6.53
CA GLY A 174 -4.30 -19.12 6.59
C GLY A 174 -4.70 -20.17 7.64
N ALA A 175 -5.82 -19.99 8.35
CA ALA A 175 -6.36 -20.98 9.27
C ALA A 175 -6.86 -22.25 8.55
N ALA A 176 -7.15 -23.29 9.33
CA ALA A 176 -7.67 -24.54 8.80
C ALA A 176 -9.01 -24.35 8.04
N PRO A 177 -9.23 -25.05 6.92
CA PRO A 177 -10.41 -24.83 6.08
C PRO A 177 -11.69 -25.30 6.77
N LYS A 178 -12.70 -24.42 6.80
CA LYS A 178 -14.09 -24.77 7.12
C LYS A 178 -14.79 -25.26 5.86
N ARG A 179 -15.47 -26.41 5.95
CA ARG A 179 -16.28 -26.93 4.83
C ARG A 179 -17.59 -26.16 4.73
N MET A 180 -17.89 -25.64 3.53
CA MET A 180 -19.17 -24.98 3.22
C MET A 180 -19.87 -25.72 2.07
N ALA A 181 -21.20 -25.76 2.12
CA ALA A 181 -21.98 -26.32 1.01
C ALA A 181 -21.93 -25.38 -0.19
N ALA A 182 -21.84 -25.96 -1.37
CA ALA A 182 -21.82 -25.24 -2.64
C ALA A 182 -22.60 -26.02 -3.71
N TYR A 183 -22.95 -25.35 -4.79
CA TYR A 183 -23.48 -25.99 -5.99
C TYR A 183 -23.20 -25.16 -7.25
N ARG A 184 -23.02 -25.83 -8.38
CA ARG A 184 -23.03 -25.24 -9.71
C ARG A 184 -24.38 -25.59 -10.36
N PRO A 185 -25.19 -24.60 -10.77
CA PRO A 185 -26.41 -24.85 -11.52
C PRO A 185 -26.11 -25.57 -12.84
N ASP A 186 -27.07 -26.36 -13.32
CA ASP A 186 -26.99 -27.02 -14.62
C ASP A 186 -27.52 -26.07 -15.70
N THR A 187 -26.69 -25.12 -16.10
CA THR A 187 -26.97 -24.12 -17.13
C THR A 187 -25.73 -23.85 -17.98
N ASP A 188 -25.96 -23.46 -19.23
CA ASP A 188 -24.94 -23.07 -20.19
C ASP A 188 -24.66 -21.55 -20.19
N GLU A 189 -25.45 -20.77 -19.44
CA GLU A 189 -25.46 -19.30 -19.51
C GLU A 189 -24.42 -18.62 -18.60
N ALA A 190 -23.93 -19.31 -17.55
CA ALA A 190 -22.87 -18.79 -16.68
C ALA A 190 -22.13 -19.90 -15.91
N ILE A 191 -20.80 -19.92 -16.01
CA ILE A 191 -19.93 -20.79 -15.21
C ILE A 191 -19.77 -20.18 -13.81
N ALA A 192 -20.82 -20.33 -13.00
CA ALA A 192 -20.87 -19.85 -11.62
C ALA A 192 -21.13 -21.00 -10.64
N MET A 193 -20.37 -21.05 -9.57
CA MET A 193 -20.58 -21.97 -8.45
C MET A 193 -20.96 -21.18 -7.20
N PHE A 194 -22.17 -21.40 -6.72
CA PHE A 194 -22.73 -20.75 -5.54
C PHE A 194 -22.24 -21.42 -4.27
N ILE A 195 -21.98 -20.62 -3.24
CA ILE A 195 -21.71 -21.07 -1.88
C ILE A 195 -22.96 -20.76 -1.06
N ASN A 196 -23.58 -21.80 -0.49
CA ASN A 196 -24.96 -21.74 0.01
C ASN A 196 -25.13 -20.85 1.23
N ASP A 197 -24.15 -20.84 2.14
CA ASP A 197 -24.17 -20.01 3.34
C ASP A 197 -23.48 -18.68 3.05
N ASP A 198 -24.14 -17.92 2.19
CA ASP A 198 -23.70 -16.65 1.61
C ASP A 198 -23.49 -15.59 2.70
N ARG A 199 -24.36 -15.54 3.70
CA ARG A 199 -24.22 -14.67 4.88
C ARG A 199 -22.99 -15.00 5.71
N ALA A 200 -22.70 -16.28 5.96
CA ALA A 200 -21.49 -16.64 6.68
C ALA A 200 -20.24 -16.27 5.87
N LEU A 201 -20.23 -16.55 4.55
CA LEU A 201 -19.09 -16.20 3.70
C LEU A 201 -18.86 -14.68 3.65
N TRP A 202 -19.93 -13.89 3.53
CA TRP A 202 -19.84 -12.42 3.60
C TRP A 202 -19.22 -11.96 4.91
N LYS A 203 -19.68 -12.50 6.04
CA LYS A 203 -19.13 -12.15 7.36
C LYS A 203 -17.65 -12.51 7.48
N LEU A 204 -17.25 -13.67 6.95
CA LEU A 204 -15.83 -14.05 6.90
C LEU A 204 -15.03 -13.06 6.05
N ALA A 205 -15.54 -12.65 4.89
CA ALA A 205 -14.86 -11.68 4.03
C ALA A 205 -14.72 -10.29 4.69
N GLN A 206 -15.72 -9.88 5.46
CA GLN A 206 -15.73 -8.61 6.20
C GLN A 206 -14.67 -8.54 7.30
N ASP A 207 -14.46 -9.66 8.01
CA ASP A 207 -13.60 -9.70 9.20
C ASP A 207 -12.16 -10.15 8.89
N ALA A 208 -11.88 -10.65 7.68
CA ALA A 208 -10.61 -11.27 7.30
C ALA A 208 -9.68 -10.36 6.51
N LYS A 209 -8.38 -10.71 6.48
CA LYS A 209 -7.42 -10.14 5.52
C LYS A 209 -7.39 -10.94 4.23
N THR A 210 -7.44 -12.27 4.35
CA THR A 210 -7.49 -13.18 3.21
C THR A 210 -8.53 -14.27 3.36
N LEU A 211 -9.11 -14.66 2.22
CA LEU A 211 -9.91 -15.87 2.08
C LEU A 211 -9.27 -16.76 1.02
N GLU A 212 -8.98 -18.01 1.36
CA GLU A 212 -8.66 -19.05 0.38
C GLU A 212 -9.86 -19.98 0.22
N ILE A 213 -10.34 -20.16 -1.00
CA ILE A 213 -11.44 -21.06 -1.30
C ILE A 213 -10.92 -22.21 -2.16
N GLU A 214 -11.00 -23.42 -1.60
CA GLU A 214 -10.71 -24.68 -2.28
C GLU A 214 -11.99 -25.28 -2.87
N PHE A 215 -12.00 -25.55 -4.17
CA PHE A 215 -13.15 -26.06 -4.90
C PHE A 215 -12.78 -27.12 -5.95
N PRO A 216 -13.70 -28.06 -6.27
CA PRO A 216 -13.48 -29.09 -7.28
C PRO A 216 -13.63 -28.53 -8.71
N VAL A 217 -12.86 -29.08 -9.66
CA VAL A 217 -12.87 -28.68 -11.08
C VAL A 217 -13.05 -29.88 -12.00
N ASN A 218 -13.71 -29.70 -13.15
CA ASN A 218 -14.00 -30.79 -14.10
C ASN A 218 -12.73 -31.42 -14.73
N ALA A 219 -11.62 -30.70 -14.73
CA ALA A 219 -10.30 -31.24 -15.14
C ALA A 219 -9.71 -32.24 -14.11
N GLY A 220 -10.38 -32.46 -12.98
CA GLY A 220 -9.98 -33.37 -11.92
C GLY A 220 -9.31 -32.66 -10.74
N GLY A 221 -9.62 -33.16 -9.54
CA GLY A 221 -9.09 -32.67 -8.26
C GLY A 221 -9.66 -31.32 -7.84
N THR A 222 -8.97 -30.65 -6.93
CA THR A 222 -9.35 -29.33 -6.40
C THR A 222 -8.39 -28.25 -6.87
N ARG A 223 -8.86 -27.00 -6.82
CA ARG A 223 -8.07 -25.78 -6.98
C ARG A 223 -8.35 -24.85 -5.83
N LYS A 224 -7.39 -23.97 -5.56
CA LYS A 224 -7.45 -22.97 -4.49
C LYS A 224 -7.33 -21.59 -5.10
N ALA A 225 -8.27 -20.71 -4.77
CA ALA A 225 -8.21 -19.30 -5.11
C ALA A 225 -8.05 -18.48 -3.83
N LEU A 226 -6.98 -17.69 -3.76
CA LEU A 226 -6.69 -16.79 -2.65
C LEU A 226 -7.17 -15.38 -2.99
N PHE A 227 -7.99 -14.79 -2.12
CA PHE A 227 -8.53 -13.44 -2.25
C PHE A 227 -8.00 -12.57 -1.10
N GLU A 228 -7.52 -11.37 -1.41
CA GLU A 228 -7.12 -10.36 -0.42
C GLU A 228 -8.34 -9.51 -0.05
N VAL A 229 -9.21 -10.03 0.81
CA VAL A 229 -10.55 -9.49 1.07
C VAL A 229 -10.60 -8.30 2.02
N ALA A 230 -9.47 -7.89 2.58
CA ALA A 230 -9.40 -6.67 3.38
C ALA A 230 -9.98 -5.46 2.62
N ALA A 231 -10.42 -4.45 3.38
CA ALA A 231 -11.07 -3.24 2.85
C ALA A 231 -12.37 -3.49 2.07
N LEU A 232 -13.04 -4.63 2.30
CA LEU A 232 -14.46 -4.79 1.94
C LEU A 232 -15.28 -3.69 2.63
N ASP A 233 -16.12 -3.00 1.86
CA ASP A 233 -16.93 -1.86 2.28
C ASP A 233 -18.42 -2.26 2.36
N PRO A 234 -18.93 -2.53 3.58
CA PRO A 234 -20.32 -2.93 3.79
C PRO A 234 -21.32 -1.81 3.56
N ALA A 235 -20.88 -0.54 3.55
CA ALA A 235 -21.78 0.57 3.25
C ALA A 235 -22.12 0.62 1.75
N ARG A 236 -21.15 0.24 0.90
CA ARG A 236 -21.36 0.12 -0.56
C ARG A 236 -22.11 -1.13 -0.96
N MET A 237 -21.99 -2.20 -0.17
CA MET A 237 -22.80 -3.41 -0.32
C MET A 237 -23.33 -3.90 1.02
N PRO A 238 -24.53 -3.44 1.43
CA PRO A 238 -25.16 -3.88 2.66
C PRO A 238 -25.64 -5.34 2.54
N TRP A 239 -25.34 -6.13 3.55
CA TRP A 239 -25.75 -7.54 3.66
C TRP A 239 -26.68 -7.77 4.85
#